data_AF-A0A7I9V404-F1
#
_entry.id   AF-A0A7I9V404-F1
#
_cell.length_a   1.000
_cell.length_b   1.000
_cell.length_c   1.000
_cell.angle_alpha   90.00
_cell.angle_beta   90.00
_cell.angle_gamma   90.00
#
_symmetry.space_group_name_H-M   'P 1'
#
loop_
_entity.id
_entity.type
_entity.pdbx_description
1 polymer ?
#
loop_
_entity_poly.entity_id
_entity_poly.type
_entity_poly.pdbx_seq_one_letter_code
_entity_poly.pdbx_strand_id
1 'polypeptide(L)'
;MQPGAALVVFAVVAGLLSLRGRARTAWGCSVVVVLLAAFWSLQHGGTLVAGGQLTLRIAVSLLPASLMAVLIRPMLTLTGILEARRAETAQAVAVTAATVTARAEQLERFDADVRPFVQRVADGDEFDEAAVARAHLLEEDLRDSVRGRGWHTDVTRDALAAARLRGLAVRVFDDTVDGGLLTAADLAVLRGRLIEVLGAVGSGAVTARILPEGRDYVAVITTVTADSVERIVCRRLDGALTWAVGEPVR
;
A
#
# COMPACT_ATOMS: atom_id res chain seq x y z
N MET A 1 48.84 -47.72 0.03
CA MET A 1 47.95 -46.55 0.09
C MET A 1 48.61 -45.40 -0.68
N GLN A 2 47.98 -44.89 -1.74
CA GLN A 2 48.57 -43.85 -2.58
C GLN A 2 48.49 -42.48 -1.89
N PRO A 3 49.63 -41.78 -1.67
CA PRO A 3 49.69 -40.53 -0.90
C PRO A 3 48.91 -39.36 -1.53
N GLY A 4 48.48 -39.47 -2.78
CA GLY A 4 47.70 -38.43 -3.48
C GLY A 4 46.23 -38.33 -3.03
N ALA A 5 45.63 -39.41 -2.54
CA ALA A 5 44.19 -39.44 -2.24
C ALA A 5 43.82 -38.50 -1.08
N ALA A 6 44.67 -38.41 -0.04
CA ALA A 6 44.43 -37.53 1.10
C ALA A 6 44.48 -36.05 0.73
N LEU A 7 45.36 -35.67 -0.21
CA LEU A 7 45.50 -34.28 -0.68
C LEU A 7 44.28 -33.85 -1.50
N VAL A 8 43.75 -34.75 -2.34
CA VAL A 8 42.55 -34.46 -3.14
C VAL A 8 41.32 -34.30 -2.23
N VAL A 9 41.16 -35.17 -1.24
CA VAL A 9 40.07 -35.04 -0.26
C VAL A 9 40.17 -33.74 0.54
N PHE A 10 41.37 -33.35 0.98
CA PHE A 10 41.58 -32.08 1.67
C PHE A 10 41.24 -30.87 0.78
N ALA A 11 41.68 -30.87 -0.48
CA ALA A 11 41.40 -29.79 -1.42
C ALA A 11 39.89 -29.65 -1.71
N VAL A 12 39.17 -30.76 -1.87
CA VAL A 12 37.72 -30.77 -2.09
C VAL A 12 36.99 -30.27 -0.84
N VAL A 13 37.39 -30.71 0.35
CA VAL A 13 36.78 -30.28 1.62
C VAL A 13 37.06 -28.79 1.91
N ALA A 14 38.27 -28.31 1.64
CA ALA A 14 38.64 -26.89 1.78
C ALA A 14 37.90 -26.00 0.76
N GLY A 15 37.69 -26.50 -0.46
CA GLY A 15 36.85 -25.85 -1.47
C GLY A 15 35.40 -25.74 -1.03
N LEU A 16 34.81 -26.84 -0.52
CA LEU A 16 33.44 -26.86 0.01
C LEU A 16 33.27 -25.94 1.23
N LEU A 17 34.28 -25.86 2.11
CA LEU A 17 34.28 -24.94 3.26
C LEU A 17 34.38 -23.47 2.86
N SER A 18 35.15 -23.17 1.80
CA SER A 18 35.26 -21.81 1.26
C SER A 18 33.96 -21.36 0.58
N LEU A 19 33.28 -22.27 -0.13
CA LEU A 19 31.98 -22.04 -0.76
C LEU A 19 30.87 -21.75 0.28
N ARG A 20 30.98 -22.29 1.50
CA ARG A 20 30.03 -22.03 2.61
C ARG A 20 30.28 -20.74 3.38
N GLY A 21 31.12 -19.83 2.87
CA GLY A 21 31.31 -18.49 3.45
C GLY A 21 32.16 -18.44 4.72
N ARG A 22 32.65 -19.59 5.21
CA ARG A 22 33.57 -19.69 6.36
C ARG A 22 35.04 -19.69 5.91
N ALA A 23 35.42 -18.72 5.08
CA ALA A 23 36.78 -18.58 4.55
C ALA A 23 37.86 -18.53 5.66
N ARG A 24 37.53 -18.00 6.85
CA ARG A 24 38.45 -17.99 8.00
C ARG A 24 38.76 -19.39 8.53
N THR A 25 37.81 -20.32 8.52
CA THR A 25 38.05 -21.70 8.99
C THR A 25 38.84 -22.52 7.98
N ALA A 26 38.69 -22.22 6.68
CA ALA A 26 39.51 -22.82 5.62
C ALA A 26 40.99 -22.42 5.76
N TRP A 27 41.27 -21.16 6.08
CA TRP A 27 42.61 -20.68 6.43
C TRP A 27 43.14 -21.37 7.69
N GLY A 28 42.32 -21.50 8.74
CA GLY A 28 42.69 -22.20 9.97
C GLY A 28 43.13 -23.65 9.74
N CYS A 29 42.34 -24.43 8.99
CA CYS A 29 42.70 -25.81 8.65
C CYS A 29 44.00 -25.89 7.83
N SER A 30 44.22 -24.93 6.93
CA SER A 30 45.44 -24.89 6.10
C SER A 30 46.69 -24.61 6.93
N VAL A 31 46.61 -23.68 7.88
CA VAL A 31 47.70 -23.40 8.83
C VAL A 31 48.00 -24.63 9.68
N VAL A 32 46.98 -25.33 10.18
CA VAL A 32 47.16 -26.55 10.99
C VAL A 32 47.85 -27.66 10.20
N VAL A 33 47.48 -27.86 8.94
CA VAL A 33 48.13 -28.87 8.07
C VAL A 33 49.58 -28.52 7.77
N VAL A 34 49.88 -27.24 7.51
CA VAL A 34 51.26 -26.77 7.30
C VAL A 34 52.11 -26.95 8.56
N LEU A 35 51.58 -26.62 9.73
CA LEU A 35 52.27 -26.82 11.01
C LEU A 35 52.51 -28.29 11.31
N LEU A 36 51.53 -29.17 11.05
CA LEU A 36 51.67 -30.60 11.26
C LEU A 36 52.72 -31.22 10.31
N ALA A 37 52.74 -30.78 9.04
CA ALA A 37 53.73 -31.20 8.06
C ALA A 37 55.14 -30.71 8.43
N ALA A 38 55.27 -29.46 8.89
CA ALA A 38 56.53 -28.90 9.37
C ALA A 38 57.04 -29.65 10.60
N PHE A 39 56.16 -29.90 11.58
CA PHE A 39 56.49 -30.66 12.79
C PHE A 39 56.93 -32.09 12.47
N TRP A 40 56.22 -32.76 11.56
CA TRP A 40 56.58 -34.11 11.12
C TRP A 40 57.93 -34.16 10.39
N SER A 41 58.22 -33.14 9.56
CA SER A 41 59.50 -32.98 8.87
C SER A 41 60.66 -32.76 9.83
N LEU A 42 60.45 -32.01 10.92
CA LEU A 42 61.46 -31.81 11.96
C LEU A 42 61.77 -33.11 12.72
N GLN A 43 60.76 -33.94 12.98
CA GLN A 43 60.92 -35.19 13.74
C GLN A 43 61.64 -36.30 12.98
N HIS A 44 61.56 -36.34 11.64
CA HIS A 44 62.08 -37.45 10.82
C HIS A 44 63.40 -37.14 10.07
N GLY A 45 64.11 -36.06 10.44
CA GLY A 45 65.46 -35.79 9.94
C GLY A 45 65.58 -35.38 8.47
N GLY A 46 64.52 -34.82 7.87
CA GLY A 46 64.52 -34.38 6.47
C GLY A 46 65.33 -33.09 6.25
N THR A 47 66.05 -33.00 5.13
CA THR A 47 66.76 -31.78 4.72
C THR A 47 65.77 -30.66 4.37
N LEU A 48 66.12 -29.40 4.70
CA LEU A 48 65.27 -28.19 4.49
C LEU A 48 64.68 -28.10 3.07
N VAL A 49 65.36 -28.65 2.06
CA VAL A 49 64.97 -28.64 0.65
C VAL A 49 63.75 -29.55 0.40
N ALA A 50 63.69 -30.75 1.01
CA ALA A 50 62.56 -31.67 0.84
C ALA A 50 61.30 -31.16 1.57
N GLY A 51 61.48 -30.55 2.75
CA GLY A 51 60.42 -29.86 3.49
C GLY A 51 59.85 -28.67 2.69
N GLY A 52 60.73 -27.86 2.10
CA GLY A 52 60.35 -26.69 1.28
C GLY A 52 59.62 -27.05 -0.01
N GLN A 53 59.99 -28.15 -0.67
CA GLN A 53 59.31 -28.60 -1.89
C GLN A 53 57.87 -29.08 -1.62
N LEU A 54 57.64 -29.70 -0.46
CA LEU A 54 56.31 -30.12 -0.04
C LEU A 54 55.42 -28.92 0.33
N THR A 55 55.99 -27.92 1.01
CA THR A 55 55.25 -26.68 1.34
C THR A 55 54.89 -25.89 0.10
N LEU A 56 55.80 -25.82 -0.88
CA LEU A 56 55.56 -25.15 -2.16
C LEU A 56 54.42 -25.81 -2.95
N ARG A 57 54.36 -27.15 -2.99
CA ARG A 57 53.27 -27.88 -3.67
C ARG A 57 51.91 -27.66 -3.01
N ILE A 58 51.87 -27.60 -1.67
CA ILE A 58 50.63 -27.30 -0.94
C ILE A 58 50.23 -25.83 -1.16
N ALA A 59 51.17 -24.89 -1.11
CA ALA A 59 50.88 -23.47 -1.37
C ALA A 59 50.34 -23.23 -2.79
N VAL A 60 50.91 -23.90 -3.80
CA VAL A 60 50.45 -23.81 -5.19
C VAL A 60 49.04 -24.39 -5.38
N SER A 61 48.66 -25.43 -4.63
CA SER A 61 47.31 -26.00 -4.72
C SER A 61 46.22 -25.13 -4.05
N LEU A 62 46.59 -24.21 -3.15
CA LEU A 62 45.66 -23.26 -2.53
C LEU A 62 45.33 -22.03 -3.39
N LEU A 63 46.15 -21.72 -4.40
CA LEU A 63 45.96 -20.55 -5.27
C LEU A 63 44.64 -20.61 -6.07
N PRO A 64 44.27 -21.72 -6.73
CA PRO A 64 43.00 -21.79 -7.46
C PRO A 64 41.77 -21.71 -6.55
N ALA A 65 41.84 -22.29 -5.35
CA ALA A 65 40.73 -22.30 -4.39
C ALA A 65 40.47 -20.90 -3.80
N SER A 66 41.53 -20.14 -3.53
CA SER A 66 41.44 -18.76 -3.04
C SER A 66 40.94 -17.80 -4.11
N LEU A 67 41.40 -17.96 -5.37
CA LEU A 67 40.91 -17.19 -6.51
C LEU A 67 39.39 -17.40 -6.72
N MET A 68 38.94 -18.66 -6.70
CA MET A 68 37.53 -19.01 -6.86
C MET A 68 36.65 -18.41 -5.75
N ALA A 69 37.13 -18.38 -4.50
CA ALA A 69 36.39 -17.81 -3.38
C ALA A 69 36.21 -16.28 -3.48
N VAL A 70 37.19 -15.58 -4.04
CA VAL A 70 37.12 -14.12 -4.27
C VAL A 70 36.18 -13.79 -5.44
N LEU A 71 36.16 -14.61 -6.49
CA LEU A 71 35.32 -14.40 -7.67
C LEU A 71 33.84 -14.73 -7.46
N ILE A 72 33.50 -15.74 -6.64
CA ILE A 72 32.10 -16.18 -6.45
C ILE A 72 31.33 -15.30 -5.45
N ARG A 73 31.99 -14.76 -4.42
CA ARG A 73 31.37 -13.90 -3.40
C ARG A 73 30.55 -12.73 -3.97
N PRO A 74 31.07 -11.93 -4.92
CA PRO A 74 30.30 -10.80 -5.48
C PRO A 74 29.09 -11.26 -6.30
N MET A 75 29.14 -12.42 -6.98
CA MET A 75 27.99 -12.94 -7.73
C MET A 75 26.82 -13.34 -6.82
N LEU A 76 27.10 -13.92 -5.65
CA LEU A 76 26.06 -14.31 -4.68
C LEU A 76 25.40 -13.11 -3.99
N THR A 77 26.13 -12.00 -3.80
CA THR A 77 25.54 -10.76 -3.28
C THR A 77 24.64 -10.06 -4.30
N LEU A 78 24.96 -10.18 -5.60
CA LEU A 78 24.16 -9.58 -6.67
C LEU A 78 22.80 -10.28 -6.85
N THR A 79 22.73 -11.60 -6.67
CA THR A 79 21.45 -12.33 -6.73
C THR A 79 20.50 -11.94 -5.61
N GLY A 80 21.00 -11.73 -4.39
CA GLY A 80 20.17 -11.27 -3.26
C GLY A 80 19.59 -9.87 -3.45
N ILE A 81 20.37 -8.96 -4.05
CA ILE A 81 19.89 -7.59 -4.37
C ILE A 81 18.82 -7.63 -5.48
N LEU A 82 18.99 -8.52 -6.47
CA LEU A 82 17.99 -8.69 -7.54
C LEU A 82 16.69 -9.33 -7.03
N GLU A 83 16.75 -10.25 -6.07
CA GLU A 83 15.55 -10.82 -5.43
C GLU A 83 14.81 -9.80 -4.56
N ALA A 84 15.53 -8.98 -3.78
CA ALA A 84 14.93 -7.89 -3.01
C ALA A 84 14.25 -6.85 -3.92
N ARG A 85 14.89 -6.47 -5.03
CA ARG A 85 14.31 -5.57 -6.04
C ARG A 85 13.08 -6.17 -6.71
N ARG A 86 13.07 -7.48 -6.99
CA ARG A 86 11.90 -8.18 -7.54
C ARG A 86 10.71 -8.16 -6.58
N ALA A 87 10.94 -8.35 -5.28
CA ALA A 87 9.90 -8.30 -4.26
C ALA A 87 9.25 -6.89 -4.16
N GLU A 88 10.06 -5.82 -4.17
CA GLU A 88 9.56 -4.44 -4.19
C GLU A 88 8.74 -4.13 -5.46
N THR A 89 9.23 -4.55 -6.63
CA THR A 89 8.49 -4.33 -7.89
C THR A 89 7.19 -5.13 -7.96
N ALA A 90 7.14 -6.34 -7.38
CA ALA A 90 5.93 -7.16 -7.35
C ALA A 90 4.84 -6.51 -6.49
N GLN A 91 5.20 -5.90 -5.36
CA GLN A 91 4.25 -5.17 -4.52
C GLN A 91 3.70 -3.93 -5.24
N ALA A 92 4.55 -3.16 -5.93
CA ALA A 92 4.11 -2.00 -6.70
C ALA A 92 3.14 -2.40 -7.84
N VAL A 93 3.44 -3.47 -8.58
CA VAL A 93 2.56 -3.99 -9.64
C VAL A 93 1.23 -4.50 -9.07
N ALA A 94 1.23 -5.16 -7.91
CA ALA A 94 0.01 -5.65 -7.26
C ALA A 94 -0.92 -4.51 -6.81
N VAL A 95 -0.38 -3.44 -6.23
CA VAL A 95 -1.17 -2.25 -5.84
C VAL A 95 -1.77 -1.58 -7.09
N THR A 96 -0.98 -1.47 -8.16
CA THR A 96 -1.45 -0.84 -9.41
C THR A 96 -2.56 -1.68 -10.07
N ALA A 97 -2.39 -3.00 -10.15
CA ALA A 97 -3.39 -3.90 -10.71
C ALA A 97 -4.72 -3.88 -9.92
N ALA A 98 -4.65 -3.88 -8.59
CA ALA A 98 -5.84 -3.81 -7.73
C ALA A 98 -6.62 -2.50 -7.90
N THR A 99 -5.92 -1.37 -8.12
CA THR A 99 -6.59 -0.09 -8.37
C THR A 99 -7.29 -0.03 -9.73
N VAL A 100 -6.76 -0.73 -10.74
CA VAL A 100 -7.35 -0.77 -12.08
C VAL A 100 -8.61 -1.64 -12.12
N THR A 101 -8.60 -2.82 -11.48
CA THR A 101 -9.77 -3.69 -11.40
C THR A 101 -10.89 -3.05 -10.58
N ALA A 102 -10.59 -2.45 -9.43
CA ALA A 102 -11.59 -1.73 -8.63
C ALA A 102 -12.23 -0.57 -9.40
N ARG A 103 -11.45 0.15 -10.21
CA ARG A 103 -11.98 1.21 -11.10
C ARG A 103 -12.85 0.65 -12.22
N ALA A 104 -12.47 -0.47 -12.83
CA ALA A 104 -13.25 -1.09 -13.89
C ALA A 104 -14.62 -1.55 -13.38
N GLU A 105 -14.68 -2.20 -12.22
CA GLU A 105 -15.96 -2.62 -11.61
C GLU A 105 -16.85 -1.43 -11.24
N GLN A 106 -16.25 -0.33 -10.78
CA GLN A 106 -16.99 0.90 -10.46
C GLN A 106 -17.50 1.61 -11.72
N LEU A 107 -16.73 1.59 -12.81
CA LEU A 107 -17.18 2.07 -14.12
C LEU A 107 -18.30 1.21 -14.69
N GLU A 108 -18.24 -0.11 -14.55
CA GLU A 108 -19.27 -1.01 -15.08
C GLU A 108 -20.63 -0.84 -14.37
N ARG A 109 -20.60 -0.63 -13.04
CA ARG A 109 -21.80 -0.27 -12.28
C ARG A 109 -22.36 1.10 -12.68
N PHE A 110 -21.48 2.08 -12.91
CA PHE A 110 -21.87 3.40 -13.40
C PHE A 110 -22.48 3.34 -14.82
N ASP A 111 -21.86 2.56 -15.71
CA ASP A 111 -22.34 2.36 -17.08
C ASP A 111 -23.71 1.70 -17.10
N ALA A 112 -23.98 0.74 -16.19
CA ALA A 112 -25.29 0.10 -16.08
C ALA A 112 -26.41 1.10 -15.74
N ASP A 113 -26.13 2.08 -14.88
CA ASP A 113 -27.13 3.07 -14.44
C ASP A 113 -27.28 4.23 -15.44
N VAL A 114 -26.20 4.66 -16.09
CA VAL A 114 -26.18 5.87 -16.94
C VAL A 114 -26.50 5.58 -18.40
N ARG A 115 -26.04 4.44 -18.93
CA ARG A 115 -26.23 4.08 -20.34
C ARG A 115 -27.70 4.09 -20.79
N PRO A 116 -28.67 3.55 -20.04
CA PRO A 116 -30.07 3.55 -20.45
C PRO A 116 -30.64 4.96 -20.61
N PHE A 117 -30.18 5.90 -19.79
CA PHE A 117 -30.68 7.28 -19.83
C PHE A 117 -30.08 8.05 -21.01
N VAL A 118 -28.77 7.91 -21.24
CA VAL A 118 -28.08 8.53 -22.37
C VAL A 118 -28.55 7.96 -23.70
N GLN A 119 -28.85 6.65 -23.75
CA GLN A 119 -29.40 6.00 -24.94
C GLN A 119 -30.75 6.60 -25.33
N ARG A 120 -31.67 6.80 -24.38
CA ARG A 120 -32.98 7.42 -24.63
C ARG A 120 -32.89 8.87 -25.11
N VAL A 121 -31.90 9.62 -24.61
CA VAL A 121 -31.62 10.98 -25.11
C VAL A 121 -31.09 10.93 -26.55
N ALA A 122 -30.21 9.98 -26.86
CA ALA A 122 -29.68 9.78 -28.21
C ALA A 122 -30.74 9.30 -29.20
N ASP A 123 -31.70 8.51 -28.74
CA ASP A 123 -32.82 7.98 -29.54
C ASP A 123 -33.92 9.02 -29.80
N GLY A 124 -33.85 10.19 -29.13
CA GLY A 124 -34.77 11.31 -29.35
C GLY A 124 -36.14 11.13 -28.72
N ASP A 125 -36.25 10.33 -27.66
CA ASP A 125 -37.50 10.13 -26.91
C ASP A 125 -38.07 11.48 -26.41
N GLU A 126 -39.40 11.64 -26.48
CA GLU A 126 -40.08 12.74 -25.76
C GLU A 126 -40.01 12.49 -24.24
N PHE A 127 -39.47 13.47 -23.51
CA PHE A 127 -39.40 13.45 -22.07
C PHE A 127 -40.59 14.20 -21.47
N ASP A 128 -41.51 13.45 -20.85
CA ASP A 128 -42.56 14.02 -20.01
C ASP A 128 -41.95 14.72 -18.77
N GLU A 129 -42.68 15.64 -18.14
CA GLU A 129 -42.23 16.40 -16.96
C GLU A 129 -41.76 15.48 -15.82
N ALA A 130 -42.43 14.33 -15.65
CA ALA A 130 -42.05 13.30 -14.68
C ALA A 130 -40.73 12.57 -15.06
N ALA A 131 -40.39 12.49 -16.35
CA ALA A 131 -39.10 11.96 -16.79
C ALA A 131 -37.97 12.96 -16.56
N VAL A 132 -38.23 14.26 -16.77
CA VAL A 132 -37.27 15.35 -16.50
C VAL A 132 -36.97 15.45 -15.00
N ALA A 133 -37.99 15.37 -14.14
CA ALA A 133 -37.78 15.39 -12.69
C ALA A 133 -36.91 14.21 -12.21
N ARG A 134 -37.13 13.01 -12.76
CA ARG A 134 -36.29 11.84 -12.48
C ARG A 134 -34.86 12.02 -13.00
N ALA A 135 -34.67 12.65 -14.15
CA ALA A 135 -33.35 12.97 -14.70
C ALA A 135 -32.56 13.88 -13.76
N HIS A 136 -33.20 14.94 -13.25
CA HIS A 136 -32.56 15.86 -12.32
C HIS A 136 -32.19 15.20 -10.99
N LEU A 137 -33.06 14.36 -10.43
CA LEU A 137 -32.74 13.60 -9.21
C LEU A 137 -31.54 12.65 -9.43
N LEU A 138 -31.47 12.02 -10.61
CA LEU A 138 -30.34 11.16 -10.97
C LEU A 138 -29.04 11.97 -11.13
N GLU A 139 -29.10 13.12 -11.81
CA GLU A 139 -27.94 14.02 -11.97
C GLU A 139 -27.42 14.49 -10.60
N GLU A 140 -28.31 14.91 -9.71
CA GLU A 140 -27.95 15.36 -8.37
C GLU A 140 -27.32 14.24 -7.54
N ASP A 141 -27.86 13.02 -7.62
CA ASP A 141 -27.26 11.86 -6.96
C ASP A 141 -25.88 11.49 -7.55
N LEU A 142 -25.73 11.51 -8.88
CA LEU A 142 -24.43 11.27 -9.52
C LEU A 142 -23.40 12.32 -9.08
N ARG A 143 -23.80 13.59 -9.01
CA ARG A 143 -22.94 14.68 -8.56
C ARG A 143 -22.53 14.50 -7.10
N ASP A 144 -23.44 14.07 -6.23
CA ASP A 144 -23.15 13.80 -4.83
C ASP A 144 -22.27 12.56 -4.65
N SER A 145 -22.45 11.51 -5.47
CA SER A 145 -21.59 10.31 -5.43
C SER A 145 -20.13 10.65 -5.72
N VAL A 146 -19.89 11.66 -6.57
CA VAL A 146 -18.54 12.12 -6.94
C VAL A 146 -17.99 13.10 -5.90
N ARG A 147 -18.80 14.09 -5.50
CA ARG A 147 -18.36 15.23 -4.66
C ARG A 147 -18.50 15.00 -3.16
N GLY A 148 -19.31 14.04 -2.73
CA GLY A 148 -19.70 13.80 -1.34
C GLY A 148 -19.47 12.35 -0.91
N ARG A 149 -18.40 11.71 -1.39
CA ARG A 149 -18.11 10.28 -1.20
C ARG A 149 -18.25 9.81 0.25
N GLY A 150 -17.75 10.57 1.22
CA GLY A 150 -17.84 10.25 2.65
C GLY A 150 -19.28 10.21 3.18
N TRP A 151 -20.21 10.90 2.54
CA TRP A 151 -21.63 10.90 2.89
C TRP A 151 -22.44 9.86 2.13
N HIS A 152 -21.97 9.40 0.97
CA HIS A 152 -22.76 8.57 0.05
C HIS A 152 -22.81 7.11 0.52
N THR A 153 -24.00 6.66 0.92
CA THR A 153 -24.39 5.28 1.23
C THR A 153 -25.84 5.09 0.82
N ASP A 154 -26.31 3.86 0.63
CA ASP A 154 -27.71 3.58 0.23
C ASP A 154 -28.73 4.29 1.14
N VAL A 155 -28.52 4.23 2.45
CA VAL A 155 -29.39 4.89 3.44
C VAL A 155 -29.37 6.42 3.30
N THR A 156 -28.19 7.01 3.06
CA THR A 156 -28.06 8.46 2.92
C THR A 156 -28.61 8.92 1.57
N ARG A 157 -28.44 8.12 0.52
CA ARG A 157 -29.01 8.34 -0.82
C ARG A 157 -30.52 8.45 -0.76
N ASP A 158 -31.18 7.51 -0.09
CA ASP A 158 -32.64 7.52 0.09
C ASP A 158 -33.11 8.75 0.87
N ALA A 159 -32.38 9.13 1.92
CA ALA A 159 -32.69 10.32 2.71
C ALA A 159 -32.54 11.62 1.90
N LEU A 160 -31.49 11.73 1.07
CA LEU A 160 -31.26 12.85 0.18
C LEU A 160 -32.36 12.96 -0.89
N ALA A 161 -32.69 11.83 -1.53
CA ALA A 161 -33.76 11.77 -2.52
C ALA A 161 -35.11 12.17 -1.91
N ALA A 162 -35.44 11.65 -0.72
CA ALA A 162 -36.66 12.01 -0.01
C ALA A 162 -36.70 13.51 0.35
N ALA A 163 -35.57 14.11 0.75
CA ALA A 163 -35.50 15.55 1.03
C ALA A 163 -35.70 16.40 -0.24
N ARG A 164 -35.10 16.00 -1.36
CA ARG A 164 -35.25 16.67 -2.66
C ARG A 164 -36.68 16.61 -3.19
N LEU A 165 -37.34 15.46 -3.04
CA LEU A 165 -38.76 15.30 -3.38
C LEU A 165 -39.67 16.22 -2.56
N ARG A 166 -39.27 16.60 -1.35
CA ARG A 166 -39.97 17.63 -0.54
C ARG A 166 -39.66 19.07 -0.98
N GLY A 167 -38.78 19.27 -1.97
CA GLY A 167 -38.35 20.58 -2.45
C GLY A 167 -37.18 21.19 -1.66
N LEU A 168 -36.45 20.42 -0.84
CA LEU A 168 -35.21 20.91 -0.23
C LEU A 168 -34.07 20.94 -1.25
N ALA A 169 -33.34 22.05 -1.30
CA ALA A 169 -32.09 22.14 -2.04
C ALA A 169 -30.95 21.54 -1.21
N VAL A 170 -30.53 20.31 -1.53
CA VAL A 170 -29.49 19.61 -0.77
C VAL A 170 -28.18 19.55 -1.54
N ARG A 171 -27.08 19.94 -0.88
CA ARG A 171 -25.72 19.86 -1.43
C ARG A 171 -24.78 19.18 -0.46
N VAL A 172 -24.05 18.18 -0.94
CA VAL A 172 -23.17 17.38 -0.11
C VAL A 172 -21.76 17.43 -0.66
N PHE A 173 -20.78 17.68 0.21
CA PHE A 173 -19.38 17.83 -0.14
C PHE A 173 -18.49 17.01 0.80
N ASP A 174 -17.49 16.41 0.22
CA ASP A 174 -16.40 15.74 0.88
C ASP A 174 -15.10 16.27 0.29
N ASP A 175 -14.44 17.15 1.05
CA ASP A 175 -13.16 17.74 0.65
C ASP A 175 -11.96 16.90 1.13
N THR A 176 -12.18 15.70 1.68
CA THR A 176 -11.06 14.86 2.13
C THR A 176 -10.25 14.37 0.93
N VAL A 177 -8.94 14.49 1.04
CA VAL A 177 -8.00 13.92 0.06
C VAL A 177 -7.71 12.49 0.51
N ASP A 178 -7.89 11.51 -0.39
CA ASP A 178 -7.53 10.10 -0.20
C ASP A 178 -8.11 9.43 1.06
N GLY A 179 -9.37 9.73 1.40
CA GLY A 179 -10.15 8.96 2.38
C GLY A 179 -10.04 9.40 3.83
N GLY A 180 -9.21 10.41 4.15
CA GLY A 180 -9.12 11.07 5.45
C GLY A 180 -8.87 10.17 6.67
N LEU A 181 -8.51 10.77 7.81
CA LEU A 181 -8.40 10.09 9.12
C LEU A 181 -9.76 9.65 9.73
N LEU A 182 -10.85 9.60 8.94
CA LEU A 182 -12.17 9.25 9.43
C LEU A 182 -12.37 7.74 9.40
N THR A 183 -12.64 7.17 10.58
CA THR A 183 -13.00 5.77 10.69
C THR A 183 -14.42 5.52 10.18
N ALA A 184 -14.78 4.26 9.90
CA ALA A 184 -16.15 3.90 9.55
C ALA A 184 -17.17 4.31 10.63
N ALA A 185 -16.77 4.27 11.90
CA ALA A 185 -17.60 4.73 13.02
C ALA A 185 -17.81 6.26 12.99
N ASP A 186 -16.77 7.03 12.67
CA ASP A 186 -16.88 8.48 12.50
C ASP A 186 -17.86 8.84 11.39
N LEU A 187 -17.72 8.18 10.22
CA LEU A 187 -18.64 8.38 9.09
C LEU A 187 -20.08 8.02 9.44
N ALA A 188 -20.31 6.98 10.25
CA ALA A 188 -21.64 6.62 10.71
C ALA A 188 -22.27 7.72 11.59
N VAL A 189 -21.50 8.30 12.51
CA VAL A 189 -21.96 9.44 13.35
C VAL A 189 -22.28 10.65 12.48
N LEU A 190 -21.44 10.94 11.49
CA LEU A 190 -21.68 12.06 10.58
C LEU A 190 -22.97 11.85 9.78
N ARG A 191 -23.11 10.70 9.11
CA ARG A 191 -24.28 10.35 8.29
C ARG A 191 -25.57 10.33 9.10
N GLY A 192 -25.53 9.77 10.32
CA GLY A 192 -26.68 9.78 11.24
C GLY A 192 -27.17 11.20 11.49
N ARG A 193 -26.25 12.13 11.78
CA ARG A 193 -26.62 13.53 11.98
C ARG A 193 -27.17 14.19 10.73
N LEU A 194 -26.64 13.89 9.54
CA LEU A 194 -27.18 14.40 8.28
C LEU A 194 -28.63 13.95 8.08
N ILE A 195 -28.93 12.67 8.31
CA ILE A 195 -30.28 12.11 8.18
C ILE A 195 -31.25 12.80 9.14
N GLU A 196 -30.85 13.01 10.40
CA GLU A 196 -31.66 13.76 11.38
C GLU A 196 -31.99 15.17 10.89
N VAL A 197 -30.99 15.90 10.40
CA VAL A 197 -31.19 17.28 9.90
C VAL A 197 -32.10 17.29 8.67
N LEU A 198 -31.91 16.38 7.73
CA LEU A 198 -32.77 16.27 6.55
C LEU A 198 -34.21 15.94 6.91
N GLY A 199 -34.42 15.12 7.96
CA GLY A 199 -35.75 14.78 8.47
C GLY A 199 -36.44 15.93 9.20
N ALA A 200 -35.67 16.82 9.85
CA ALA A 200 -36.21 17.94 10.63
C ALA A 200 -36.55 19.16 9.76
N VAL A 201 -35.80 19.41 8.67
CA VAL A 201 -36.00 20.58 7.82
C VAL A 201 -37.09 20.31 6.78
N GLY A 202 -38.17 21.09 6.85
CA GLY A 202 -39.32 20.97 5.94
C GLY A 202 -39.17 21.74 4.62
N SER A 203 -38.39 22.83 4.59
CA SER A 203 -38.14 23.62 3.36
C SER A 203 -36.84 24.41 3.48
N GLY A 204 -36.27 24.80 2.33
CA GLY A 204 -35.04 25.60 2.26
C GLY A 204 -33.86 24.84 1.65
N ALA A 205 -32.64 25.15 2.10
CA ALA A 205 -31.42 24.56 1.60
C ALA A 205 -30.58 23.94 2.72
N VAL A 206 -30.04 22.75 2.48
CA VAL A 206 -29.13 22.05 3.40
C VAL A 206 -27.80 21.82 2.70
N THR A 207 -26.71 22.28 3.29
CA THR A 207 -25.36 22.07 2.77
C THR A 207 -24.52 21.33 3.80
N ALA A 208 -24.10 20.11 3.50
CA ALA A 208 -23.25 19.28 4.35
C ALA A 208 -21.85 19.16 3.76
N ARG A 209 -20.82 19.33 4.58
CA ARG A 209 -19.42 19.35 4.15
C ARG A 209 -18.54 18.60 5.13
N ILE A 210 -17.75 17.64 4.66
CA ILE A 210 -16.59 17.10 5.40
C ILE A 210 -15.39 17.94 5.01
N LEU A 211 -14.65 18.41 6.02
CA LEU A 211 -13.50 19.29 5.83
C LEU A 211 -12.19 18.49 5.77
N PRO A 212 -11.16 19.01 5.08
CA PRO A 212 -9.85 18.38 5.07
C PRO A 212 -9.18 18.49 6.44
N GLU A 213 -8.17 17.67 6.64
CA GLU A 213 -7.38 17.62 7.86
C GLU A 213 -6.68 18.96 8.15
N GLY A 214 -6.42 19.23 9.44
CA GLY A 214 -5.80 20.48 9.89
C GLY A 214 -6.78 21.65 10.08
N ARG A 215 -8.09 21.39 10.03
CA ARG A 215 -9.14 22.34 10.40
C ARG A 215 -9.68 22.07 11.81
N ASP A 216 -10.18 23.10 12.47
CA ASP A 216 -10.78 23.02 13.81
C ASP A 216 -12.06 22.16 13.84
N TYR A 217 -12.64 21.88 12.68
CA TYR A 217 -13.88 21.14 12.50
C TYR A 217 -13.68 20.00 11.50
N VAL A 218 -14.29 18.86 11.79
CA VAL A 218 -14.32 17.67 10.95
C VAL A 218 -15.39 17.77 9.87
N ALA A 219 -16.57 18.25 10.24
CA ALA A 219 -17.69 18.41 9.32
C ALA A 219 -18.52 19.64 9.71
N VAL A 220 -19.23 20.20 8.75
CA VAL A 220 -20.15 21.32 8.95
C VAL A 220 -21.43 21.03 8.18
N ILE A 221 -22.58 21.23 8.83
CA ILE A 221 -23.89 21.20 8.18
C ILE A 221 -24.50 22.58 8.37
N THR A 222 -24.88 23.21 7.27
CA THR A 222 -25.56 24.52 7.27
C THR A 222 -26.96 24.33 6.72
N THR A 223 -27.95 24.75 7.49
CA THR A 223 -29.35 24.79 7.12
C THR A 223 -29.75 26.25 6.91
N VAL A 224 -30.40 26.51 5.77
CA VAL A 224 -30.90 27.82 5.40
C VAL A 224 -32.39 27.67 5.16
N THR A 225 -33.19 28.25 6.04
CA THR A 225 -34.66 28.34 5.91
C THR A 225 -35.04 29.78 5.61
N ALA A 226 -36.32 30.06 5.36
CA ALA A 226 -36.78 31.43 5.15
C ALA A 226 -36.54 32.34 6.38
N ASP A 227 -36.62 31.75 7.58
CA ASP A 227 -36.62 32.50 8.84
C ASP A 227 -35.28 32.44 9.59
N SER A 228 -34.43 31.45 9.30
CA SER A 228 -33.18 31.24 10.03
C SER A 228 -32.09 30.58 9.20
N VAL A 229 -30.85 30.94 9.53
CA VAL A 229 -29.65 30.23 9.10
C VAL A 229 -29.05 29.58 10.34
N GLU A 230 -29.04 28.26 10.38
CA GLU A 230 -28.42 27.50 11.45
C GLU A 230 -27.20 26.75 10.90
N ARG A 231 -26.12 26.79 11.66
CA ARG A 231 -24.89 26.07 11.33
C ARG A 231 -24.57 25.16 12.50
N ILE A 232 -24.37 23.89 12.21
CA ILE A 232 -23.83 22.93 13.17
C ILE A 232 -22.47 22.43 12.69
N VAL A 233 -21.56 22.29 13.63
CA VAL A 233 -20.16 21.94 13.38
C VAL A 233 -19.81 20.70 14.19
N CYS A 234 -19.09 19.78 13.57
CA CYS A 234 -18.59 18.59 14.21
C CYS A 234 -17.11 18.80 14.56
N ARG A 235 -16.75 18.59 15.83
CA ARG A 235 -15.36 18.60 16.31
C ARG A 235 -14.99 17.24 16.86
N ARG A 236 -13.72 16.88 16.75
CA ARG A 236 -13.16 15.73 17.45
C ARG A 236 -12.62 16.18 18.81
N LEU A 237 -13.21 15.68 19.90
CA LEU A 237 -12.79 15.92 21.29
C LEU A 237 -12.54 14.56 21.93
N ASP A 238 -11.36 14.37 22.54
CA ASP A 238 -10.97 13.13 23.22
C ASP A 238 -11.16 11.85 22.38
N GLY A 239 -10.97 11.95 21.06
CA GLY A 239 -11.15 10.84 20.12
C GLY A 239 -12.58 10.64 19.62
N ALA A 240 -13.58 11.25 20.25
CA ALA A 240 -14.99 11.17 19.86
C ALA A 240 -15.44 12.38 19.01
N LEU A 241 -16.37 12.14 18.08
CA LEU A 241 -17.03 13.21 17.33
C LEU A 241 -18.18 13.81 18.14
N THR A 242 -18.18 15.13 18.26
CA THR A 242 -19.21 15.90 18.97
C THR A 242 -19.76 16.99 18.06
N TRP A 243 -21.08 17.14 18.05
CA TRP A 243 -21.77 18.18 17.31
C TRP A 243 -22.07 19.37 18.23
N ALA A 244 -21.75 20.57 17.76
CA ALA A 244 -22.05 21.83 18.44
C ALA A 244 -22.71 22.80 17.46
N VAL A 245 -23.50 23.73 17.98
CA VAL A 245 -23.97 24.87 17.19
C VAL A 245 -22.77 25.74 16.87
N GLY A 246 -22.53 25.99 15.58
CA GLY A 246 -21.48 26.88 15.11
C GLY A 246 -21.87 28.33 15.33
N GLU A 247 -20.89 29.21 15.52
CA GLU A 247 -21.15 30.65 15.54
C GLU A 247 -21.82 31.09 14.24
N PRO A 248 -22.82 32.00 14.30
CA PRO A 248 -23.44 32.55 13.12
C PRO A 248 -22.38 33.28 12.30
N VAL A 249 -22.26 32.91 11.02
CA VAL A 249 -21.39 33.61 10.08
C VAL A 249 -22.03 34.98 9.84
N ARG A 250 -21.38 36.05 10.33
CA ARG A 250 -21.75 37.45 10.03
C ARG A 250 -21.50 37.78 8.57
#